data_AF-A0A354UWM7-F1
#
_entry.id   AF-A0A354UWM7-F1
#
_cell.length_a   1.000
_cell.length_b   1.000
_cell.length_c   1.000
_cell.angle_alpha   90.00
_cell.angle_beta   90.00
_cell.angle_gamma   90.00
#
_symmetry.space_group_name_H-M   'P 1'
#
loop_
_entity.id
_entity.type
_entity.pdbx_description
1 polymer ?
#
loop_
_entity_poly.entity_id
_entity_poly.type
_entity_poly.pdbx_seq_one_letter_code
_entity_poly.pdbx_strand_id
1 'polypeptide(L)'
;MPDATADVTIDALDTIGVYAVTIAAGESEIINSLTLNASNNLAGTNSNPYTGAQFQMDGTLTFAPGSAGLIDGSLQTYMVSDNGTFVNVGTFAPFFQGTGNVLFTGTNGFYVENWLQSLGTVTVDTKSIGEITGATPTIVAGSTIAPNTLFDGIYDATGANSVMNLGGALENLIVNIATLEGPPAYPTGWAELILAGQNAQINEWNGTAYVSLETTLTEIGRAGTVDVMSGRDYTTTNTLTIDSLGMLNLQAGTITTAGLDINGGVVQGIGTIANTVTNDGTLMVLAGTVGSTMTLAGSLIGTGVVEFDHDLKNGGTLSTIGGTLDVASVSAGQTIIMNGSDTLVLTAPSAFAGSISAEIGDSIILQGVTATSAIDTNGTLFVSNGTVPVAALKLSGSYANDSFTTNGSIITIGSASAVSNFTVTDTTTGMTTTTAGSPYTGPVSGITSQYITATSDSLNITATTPNSFIHTGSGTDAIDVSLVNGTNVLDGSTGSNFLVGGTGFDTFFLDDRGATADTFSTVVNFHAGDDATVWGITTADFTLNTYDNQGAAGYTGLDFSFTAAGKPNANLVLTGYTTADLTNGSLTITYGTTAAVGSTPGSTYMLIHHN
;
A
#
# COMPACT_ATOMS: atom_id res chain seq x y z
N MET A 1 43.65 -21.04 -29.89
CA MET A 1 43.27 -20.84 -31.30
C MET A 1 42.44 -22.04 -31.74
N PRO A 2 41.13 -22.00 -31.49
CA PRO A 2 40.19 -22.93 -32.12
C PRO A 2 40.30 -22.88 -33.66
N ASP A 3 39.83 -23.93 -34.33
CA ASP A 3 39.61 -23.90 -35.79
C ASP A 3 38.55 -22.83 -36.11
N ALA A 4 38.63 -22.18 -37.27
CA ALA A 4 37.65 -21.17 -37.70
C ALA A 4 36.22 -21.72 -37.80
N THR A 5 36.06 -23.05 -37.79
CA THR A 5 34.77 -23.75 -37.74
C THR A 5 34.42 -24.33 -36.37
N ALA A 6 35.15 -23.99 -35.31
CA ALA A 6 34.92 -24.58 -34.00
C ALA A 6 33.70 -23.96 -33.30
N ASP A 7 32.91 -24.82 -32.66
CA ASP A 7 31.98 -24.42 -31.62
C ASP A 7 32.75 -24.32 -30.31
N VAL A 8 32.75 -23.14 -29.70
CA VAL A 8 33.51 -22.85 -28.48
C VAL A 8 32.56 -22.88 -27.29
N THR A 9 32.94 -23.63 -26.25
CA THR A 9 32.24 -23.63 -24.96
C THR A 9 33.15 -23.05 -23.88
N ILE A 10 32.67 -22.05 -23.14
CA ILE A 10 33.33 -21.52 -21.94
C ILE A 10 32.44 -21.86 -20.76
N ASP A 11 32.97 -22.60 -19.77
CA ASP A 11 32.15 -23.11 -18.68
C ASP A 11 32.85 -23.03 -17.33
N ALA A 12 32.15 -22.54 -16.31
CA ALA A 12 32.63 -22.61 -14.93
C ALA A 12 32.42 -24.03 -14.40
N LEU A 13 33.52 -24.73 -14.10
CA LEU A 13 33.42 -25.96 -13.32
C LEU A 13 33.05 -25.61 -11.87
N ASP A 14 32.14 -26.40 -11.28
CA ASP A 14 31.66 -26.23 -9.89
C ASP A 14 32.77 -26.10 -8.83
N THR A 15 34.00 -26.50 -9.16
CA THR A 15 35.15 -26.57 -8.26
C THR A 15 36.14 -25.41 -8.39
N ILE A 16 36.06 -24.57 -9.43
CA ILE A 16 37.14 -23.62 -9.78
C ILE A 16 36.80 -22.16 -9.41
N GLY A 17 35.55 -21.86 -9.09
CA GLY A 17 35.12 -20.47 -8.87
C GLY A 17 35.10 -19.67 -10.18
N VAL A 18 34.69 -18.41 -10.07
CA VAL A 18 34.51 -17.49 -11.20
C VAL A 18 35.84 -17.20 -11.87
N TYR A 19 35.91 -17.36 -13.20
CA TYR A 19 37.04 -16.94 -14.01
C TYR A 19 36.58 -16.14 -15.22
N ALA A 20 37.48 -15.33 -15.77
CA ALA A 20 37.25 -14.55 -16.98
C ALA A 20 38.09 -15.10 -18.14
N VAL A 21 37.49 -15.21 -19.32
CA VAL A 21 38.19 -15.42 -20.60
C VAL A 21 38.20 -14.11 -21.35
N THR A 22 39.37 -13.69 -21.83
CA THR A 22 39.56 -12.40 -22.48
C THR A 22 40.06 -12.59 -23.90
N ILE A 23 39.44 -11.91 -24.88
CA ILE A 23 40.08 -11.58 -26.16
C ILE A 23 40.65 -10.18 -26.00
N ALA A 24 41.97 -10.04 -25.93
CA ALA A 24 42.60 -8.78 -25.59
C ALA A 24 42.53 -7.78 -26.75
N ALA A 25 42.73 -6.50 -26.44
CA ALA A 25 42.76 -5.43 -27.43
C ALA A 25 43.80 -5.73 -28.54
N GLY A 26 43.35 -5.66 -29.79
CA GLY A 26 44.17 -5.97 -30.97
C GLY A 26 44.26 -7.47 -31.32
N GLU A 27 43.72 -8.36 -30.49
CA GLU A 27 43.58 -9.77 -30.82
C GLU A 27 42.30 -10.02 -31.63
N SER A 28 42.29 -11.10 -32.41
CA SER A 28 41.13 -11.51 -33.20
C SER A 28 40.96 -13.02 -33.14
N GLU A 29 39.73 -13.47 -32.93
CA GLU A 29 39.36 -14.88 -32.97
C GLU A 29 38.22 -15.10 -33.98
N ILE A 30 38.22 -16.26 -34.63
CA ILE A 30 37.18 -16.70 -35.56
C ILE A 30 36.58 -17.99 -35.04
N ILE A 31 35.25 -18.04 -34.87
CA ILE A 31 34.53 -19.20 -34.35
C ILE A 31 33.22 -19.44 -35.11
N ASN A 32 32.61 -20.61 -34.95
CA ASN A 32 31.30 -20.92 -35.53
C ASN A 32 30.15 -20.55 -34.58
N SER A 33 30.28 -20.90 -33.29
CA SER A 33 29.36 -20.55 -32.21
C SER A 33 30.12 -20.40 -30.88
N LEU A 34 29.55 -19.65 -29.95
CA LEU A 34 30.02 -19.50 -28.57
C LEU A 34 28.89 -19.91 -27.61
N THR A 35 29.15 -20.85 -26.71
CA THR A 35 28.23 -21.23 -25.65
C THR A 35 28.87 -20.94 -24.30
N LEU A 36 28.20 -20.19 -23.44
CA LEU A 36 28.67 -19.84 -22.11
C LEU A 36 27.87 -20.56 -21.02
N ASN A 37 28.55 -21.17 -20.06
CA ASN A 37 27.97 -21.76 -18.84
C ASN A 37 26.87 -22.83 -19.07
N ALA A 38 26.92 -23.60 -20.16
CA ALA A 38 25.84 -24.51 -20.52
C ALA A 38 25.87 -25.89 -19.84
N SER A 39 27.04 -26.40 -19.41
CA SER A 39 27.15 -27.81 -18.99
C SER A 39 26.64 -28.06 -17.57
N ASN A 40 26.65 -27.05 -16.71
CA ASN A 40 26.28 -27.22 -15.30
C ASN A 40 24.91 -26.63 -14.97
N ASN A 41 24.28 -25.95 -15.95
CA ASN A 41 23.04 -25.20 -15.75
C ASN A 41 23.12 -24.26 -14.53
N LEU A 42 24.34 -23.84 -14.16
CA LEU A 42 24.55 -22.81 -13.16
C LEU A 42 23.86 -21.58 -13.73
N ALA A 43 22.71 -21.21 -13.14
CA ALA A 43 22.13 -19.91 -13.39
C ALA A 43 23.25 -18.91 -13.10
N GLY A 44 23.78 -18.28 -14.16
CA GLY A 44 24.61 -17.11 -13.99
C GLY A 44 23.83 -16.11 -13.14
N THR A 45 24.49 -15.14 -12.55
CA THR A 45 23.78 -13.99 -11.98
C THR A 45 24.14 -12.81 -12.87
N ASN A 46 23.17 -11.95 -13.16
CA ASN A 46 23.44 -10.65 -13.78
C ASN A 46 23.87 -9.59 -12.73
N SER A 47 24.01 -10.01 -11.47
CA SER A 47 24.40 -9.17 -10.34
C SER A 47 25.66 -9.70 -9.65
N ASN A 48 26.56 -8.81 -9.25
CA ASN A 48 27.72 -9.12 -8.43
C ASN A 48 27.30 -9.65 -7.03
N PRO A 49 27.86 -10.78 -6.52
CA PRO A 49 28.86 -11.64 -7.16
C PRO A 49 28.29 -12.48 -8.30
N TYR A 50 28.96 -12.42 -9.45
CA TYR A 50 28.68 -13.26 -10.61
C TYR A 50 29.00 -14.72 -10.25
N THR A 51 28.16 -15.68 -10.66
CA THR A 51 28.30 -17.11 -10.26
C THR A 51 28.83 -18.04 -11.36
N GLY A 52 28.99 -17.54 -12.59
CA GLY A 52 29.47 -18.31 -13.76
C GLY A 52 30.77 -17.77 -14.36
N ALA A 53 31.26 -18.43 -15.42
CA ALA A 53 32.38 -17.92 -16.21
C ALA A 53 31.97 -16.63 -16.92
N GLN A 54 32.90 -15.67 -16.94
CA GLN A 54 32.73 -14.37 -17.58
C GLN A 54 33.49 -14.34 -18.90
N PHE A 55 32.95 -13.62 -19.88
CA PHE A 55 33.64 -13.36 -21.14
C PHE A 55 33.88 -11.86 -21.31
N GLN A 56 35.15 -11.48 -21.48
CA GLN A 56 35.59 -10.12 -21.73
C GLN A 56 36.09 -9.99 -23.16
N MET A 57 35.59 -9.00 -23.90
CA MET A 57 35.92 -8.81 -25.30
C MET A 57 36.44 -7.40 -25.58
N ASP A 58 37.76 -7.26 -25.73
CA ASP A 58 38.41 -5.97 -26.02
C ASP A 58 39.01 -5.93 -27.44
N GLY A 59 39.13 -7.09 -28.11
CA GLY A 59 39.66 -7.26 -29.47
C GLY A 59 38.59 -7.38 -30.57
N THR A 60 38.63 -8.46 -31.35
CA THR A 60 37.63 -8.77 -32.38
C THR A 60 37.18 -10.24 -32.31
N LEU A 61 35.87 -10.47 -32.20
CA LEU A 61 35.27 -11.80 -32.33
C LEU A 61 34.48 -11.88 -33.63
N THR A 62 34.92 -12.75 -34.54
CA THR A 62 34.25 -12.96 -35.83
C THR A 62 33.58 -14.32 -35.88
N PHE A 63 32.32 -14.35 -36.27
CA PHE A 63 31.61 -15.58 -36.59
C PHE A 63 31.83 -15.93 -38.06
N ALA A 64 32.17 -17.19 -38.31
CA ALA A 64 32.54 -17.69 -39.62
C ALA A 64 31.43 -17.43 -40.66
N PRO A 65 31.76 -17.05 -41.91
CA PRO A 65 30.76 -16.83 -42.94
C PRO A 65 29.81 -18.02 -43.11
N GLY A 66 28.51 -17.76 -43.06
CA GLY A 66 27.46 -18.78 -43.15
C GLY A 66 27.11 -19.47 -41.83
N SER A 67 27.81 -19.17 -40.73
CA SER A 67 27.34 -19.58 -39.39
C SER A 67 26.14 -18.74 -38.96
N ALA A 68 25.36 -19.28 -38.02
CA ALA A 68 24.25 -18.56 -37.41
C ALA A 68 24.72 -17.44 -36.45
N GLY A 69 26.02 -17.34 -36.17
CA GLY A 69 26.56 -16.32 -35.26
C GLY A 69 26.07 -16.44 -33.81
N LEU A 70 25.83 -17.66 -33.34
CA LEU A 70 25.17 -17.92 -32.05
C LEU A 70 26.12 -17.65 -30.88
N ILE A 71 25.69 -16.78 -29.96
CA ILE A 71 26.20 -16.66 -28.58
C ILE A 71 25.09 -17.13 -27.64
N ASP A 72 25.21 -18.37 -27.17
CA ASP A 72 24.23 -19.08 -26.35
C ASP A 72 24.70 -19.22 -24.88
N GLY A 73 23.80 -19.62 -23.99
CA GLY A 73 24.08 -19.87 -22.58
C GLY A 73 22.90 -19.54 -21.67
N SER A 74 23.15 -19.52 -20.36
CA SER A 74 22.18 -18.94 -19.42
C SER A 74 21.98 -17.46 -19.75
N LEU A 75 20.72 -17.00 -19.83
CA LEU A 75 20.38 -15.57 -20.05
C LEU A 75 21.11 -14.67 -19.03
N GLN A 76 21.36 -15.16 -17.82
CA GLN A 76 22.05 -14.43 -16.76
C GLN A 76 23.59 -14.52 -16.85
N THR A 77 24.15 -15.01 -17.95
CA THR A 77 25.60 -15.01 -18.16
C THR A 77 26.09 -13.58 -18.39
N TYR A 78 27.09 -13.17 -17.61
CA TYR A 78 27.71 -11.86 -17.72
C TYR A 78 28.80 -11.82 -18.78
N MET A 79 28.64 -10.90 -19.74
CA MET A 79 29.61 -10.60 -20.79
C MET A 79 29.91 -9.10 -20.79
N VAL A 80 31.19 -8.74 -20.96
CA VAL A 80 31.63 -7.35 -20.98
C VAL A 80 32.53 -7.08 -22.19
N SER A 81 32.51 -5.85 -22.68
CA SER A 81 33.41 -5.40 -23.75
C SER A 81 33.91 -3.99 -23.48
N ASP A 82 35.19 -3.73 -23.72
CA ASP A 82 35.75 -2.38 -23.78
C ASP A 82 36.40 -2.13 -25.14
N ASN A 83 35.74 -1.32 -25.98
CA ASN A 83 36.15 -1.04 -27.37
C ASN A 83 36.18 -2.26 -28.31
N GLY A 84 35.44 -3.32 -27.98
CA GLY A 84 35.45 -4.56 -28.75
C GLY A 84 34.62 -4.51 -30.04
N THR A 85 34.99 -5.35 -31.02
CA THR A 85 34.22 -5.55 -32.26
C THR A 85 33.70 -6.98 -32.40
N PHE A 86 32.42 -7.11 -32.69
CA PHE A 86 31.74 -8.37 -32.99
C PHE A 86 31.30 -8.38 -34.45
N VAL A 87 31.68 -9.42 -35.20
CA VAL A 87 31.38 -9.53 -36.64
C VAL A 87 30.54 -10.77 -36.91
N ASN A 88 29.43 -10.60 -37.62
CA ASN A 88 28.45 -11.63 -37.97
C ASN A 88 27.81 -12.32 -36.75
N VAL A 89 27.58 -11.60 -35.65
CA VAL A 89 26.72 -12.12 -34.56
C VAL A 89 25.29 -12.25 -35.07
N GLY A 90 24.66 -13.38 -34.78
CA GLY A 90 23.24 -13.60 -35.02
C GLY A 90 22.48 -13.51 -33.71
N THR A 91 22.14 -14.66 -33.13
CA THR A 91 21.49 -14.74 -31.81
C THR A 91 22.48 -14.45 -30.68
N PHE A 92 22.05 -13.61 -29.74
CA PHE A 92 22.81 -13.10 -28.61
C PHE A 92 22.00 -13.24 -27.30
N ALA A 93 22.27 -14.32 -26.56
CA ALA A 93 21.56 -14.67 -25.33
C ALA A 93 22.07 -14.02 -24.01
N PRO A 94 23.38 -13.72 -23.83
CA PRO A 94 23.89 -13.24 -22.55
C PRO A 94 23.39 -11.85 -22.13
N PHE A 95 23.58 -11.53 -20.84
CA PHE A 95 23.58 -10.14 -20.36
C PHE A 95 24.91 -9.48 -20.72
N PHE A 96 24.86 -8.37 -21.46
CA PHE A 96 26.03 -7.70 -21.99
C PHE A 96 26.19 -6.27 -21.49
N GLN A 97 27.42 -5.90 -21.13
CA GLN A 97 27.80 -4.53 -20.82
C GLN A 97 28.93 -4.05 -21.75
N GLY A 98 28.65 -3.01 -22.53
CA GLY A 98 29.64 -2.35 -23.39
C GLY A 98 30.16 -1.06 -22.77
N THR A 99 31.47 -0.92 -22.68
CA THR A 99 32.21 0.30 -22.33
C THR A 99 33.08 0.75 -23.50
N GLY A 100 33.51 2.02 -23.52
CA GLY A 100 34.26 2.54 -24.66
C GLY A 100 33.41 2.60 -25.94
N ASN A 101 33.95 2.16 -27.08
CA ASN A 101 33.25 2.10 -28.37
C ASN A 101 33.09 0.66 -28.86
N VAL A 102 32.02 -0.01 -28.47
CA VAL A 102 31.70 -1.38 -28.91
C VAL A 102 30.95 -1.35 -30.24
N LEU A 103 31.31 -2.24 -31.16
CA LEU A 103 30.67 -2.39 -32.46
C LEU A 103 30.19 -3.82 -32.69
N PHE A 104 28.92 -4.00 -33.02
CA PHE A 104 28.35 -5.20 -33.63
C PHE A 104 28.11 -4.91 -35.12
N THR A 105 28.68 -5.72 -36.01
CA THR A 105 28.54 -5.52 -37.46
C THR A 105 28.51 -6.83 -38.24
N GLY A 106 28.28 -6.75 -39.56
CA GLY A 106 28.29 -7.88 -40.48
C GLY A 106 26.91 -8.29 -40.98
N THR A 107 26.90 -9.38 -41.76
CA THR A 107 25.77 -9.73 -42.63
C THR A 107 24.68 -10.58 -41.97
N ASN A 108 24.90 -11.03 -40.73
CA ASN A 108 23.90 -11.77 -39.97
C ASN A 108 22.84 -10.82 -39.41
N GLY A 109 21.61 -11.34 -39.24
CA GLY A 109 20.58 -10.63 -38.49
C GLY A 109 20.87 -10.75 -37.01
N PHE A 110 21.02 -9.63 -36.32
CA PHE A 110 21.34 -9.58 -34.89
C PHE A 110 20.06 -9.74 -34.07
N TYR A 111 20.05 -10.61 -33.06
CA TYR A 111 18.88 -10.89 -32.22
C TYR A 111 19.28 -11.04 -30.75
N VAL A 112 18.82 -10.15 -29.88
CA VAL A 112 19.06 -10.09 -28.44
C VAL A 112 17.94 -10.83 -27.71
N GLU A 113 18.25 -11.96 -27.07
CA GLU A 113 17.27 -12.70 -26.25
C GLU A 113 17.17 -12.18 -24.82
N ASN A 114 18.15 -11.39 -24.38
CA ASN A 114 18.18 -10.84 -23.03
C ASN A 114 18.43 -9.33 -23.04
N TRP A 115 19.62 -8.89 -22.61
CA TRP A 115 19.86 -7.49 -22.26
C TRP A 115 21.20 -7.01 -22.79
N LEU A 116 21.12 -6.05 -23.71
CA LEU A 116 22.25 -5.30 -24.25
C LEU A 116 22.33 -3.95 -23.53
N GLN A 117 23.39 -3.74 -22.76
CA GLN A 117 23.62 -2.49 -22.03
C GLN A 117 24.84 -1.72 -22.57
N SER A 118 24.67 -0.42 -22.75
CA SER A 118 25.70 0.56 -23.04
C SER A 118 26.03 1.37 -21.79
N LEU A 119 27.28 1.28 -21.36
CA LEU A 119 27.95 2.13 -20.37
C LEU A 119 28.94 3.10 -21.03
N GLY A 120 28.93 3.18 -22.37
CA GLY A 120 29.81 3.96 -23.22
C GLY A 120 29.11 4.25 -24.53
N THR A 121 29.65 3.80 -25.66
CA THR A 121 28.97 3.76 -26.95
C THR A 121 28.90 2.32 -27.45
N VAL A 122 27.70 1.80 -27.65
CA VAL A 122 27.45 0.51 -28.30
C VAL A 122 26.76 0.79 -29.63
N THR A 123 27.30 0.29 -30.73
CA THR A 123 26.72 0.43 -32.07
C THR A 123 26.35 -0.94 -32.63
N VAL A 124 25.11 -1.09 -33.09
CA VAL A 124 24.60 -2.29 -33.76
C VAL A 124 24.35 -1.95 -35.24
N ASP A 125 25.35 -2.14 -36.08
CA ASP A 125 25.33 -1.89 -37.53
C ASP A 125 25.50 -3.21 -38.29
N THR A 126 24.49 -4.07 -38.17
CA THR A 126 24.38 -5.36 -38.84
C THR A 126 23.40 -5.26 -40.01
N LYS A 127 23.25 -6.33 -40.81
CA LYS A 127 22.30 -6.35 -41.94
C LYS A 127 20.85 -6.12 -41.53
N SER A 128 20.46 -6.57 -40.34
CA SER A 128 19.13 -6.37 -39.76
C SER A 128 19.19 -6.60 -38.25
N ILE A 129 18.30 -5.95 -37.50
CA ILE A 129 17.99 -6.29 -36.11
C ILE A 129 16.71 -7.13 -36.15
N GLY A 130 16.79 -8.38 -35.71
CA GLY A 130 15.75 -9.40 -35.85
C GLY A 130 14.48 -9.10 -35.06
N GLU A 131 14.60 -8.26 -34.03
CA GLU A 131 13.55 -7.78 -33.13
C GLU A 131 12.80 -6.57 -33.69
N ILE A 132 13.22 -6.03 -34.84
CA ILE A 132 12.58 -4.86 -35.45
C ILE A 132 11.86 -5.29 -36.73
N THR A 133 10.55 -5.09 -36.78
CA THR A 133 9.79 -5.30 -38.02
C THR A 133 10.17 -4.25 -39.06
N GLY A 134 10.23 -4.65 -40.35
CA GLY A 134 10.48 -3.71 -41.43
C GLY A 134 9.32 -2.73 -41.67
N ALA A 135 9.42 -1.93 -42.73
CA ALA A 135 8.40 -0.95 -43.12
C ALA A 135 7.04 -1.56 -43.54
N THR A 136 6.92 -2.88 -43.58
CA THR A 136 5.68 -3.62 -43.82
C THR A 136 5.30 -4.39 -42.57
N PRO A 137 4.01 -4.44 -42.20
CA PRO A 137 3.54 -5.28 -41.09
C PRO A 137 4.02 -6.73 -41.22
N THR A 138 4.38 -7.34 -40.10
CA THR A 138 4.88 -8.72 -40.05
C THR A 138 3.97 -9.56 -39.16
N ILE A 139 3.71 -10.81 -39.54
CA ILE A 139 2.98 -11.75 -38.67
C ILE A 139 3.98 -12.46 -37.78
N VAL A 140 3.92 -12.23 -36.47
CA VAL A 140 4.75 -12.89 -35.46
C VAL A 140 3.84 -13.68 -34.52
N ALA A 141 4.06 -15.00 -34.41
CA ALA A 141 3.28 -15.90 -33.56
C ALA A 141 1.74 -15.79 -33.72
N GLY A 142 1.25 -15.43 -34.91
CA GLY A 142 -0.18 -15.28 -35.20
C GLY A 142 -0.77 -13.90 -34.87
N SER A 143 0.03 -12.97 -34.35
CA SER A 143 -0.31 -11.54 -34.24
C SER A 143 0.23 -10.77 -35.44
N THR A 144 -0.52 -9.76 -35.91
CA THR A 144 0.00 -8.81 -36.90
C THR A 144 0.68 -7.67 -36.15
N ILE A 145 2.00 -7.59 -36.27
CA ILE A 145 2.80 -6.53 -35.67
C ILE A 145 2.89 -5.37 -36.65
N ALA A 146 2.77 -4.15 -36.14
CA ALA A 146 2.90 -2.92 -36.90
C ALA A 146 4.29 -2.81 -37.57
N PRO A 147 4.46 -1.97 -38.61
CA PRO A 147 5.76 -1.73 -39.19
C PRO A 147 6.65 -0.90 -38.25
N ASN A 148 7.95 -1.15 -38.30
CA ASN A 148 8.95 -0.51 -37.44
C ASN A 148 8.65 -0.66 -35.93
N THR A 149 8.25 -1.85 -35.53
CA THR A 149 8.01 -2.22 -34.14
C THR A 149 9.22 -2.95 -33.60
N LEU A 150 9.76 -2.48 -32.47
CA LEU A 150 10.67 -3.27 -31.65
C LEU A 150 9.82 -4.21 -30.79
N PHE A 151 9.95 -5.53 -31.01
CA PHE A 151 9.06 -6.51 -30.42
C PHE A 151 9.68 -7.48 -29.40
N ASP A 152 10.99 -7.36 -29.17
CA ASP A 152 11.73 -8.19 -28.21
C ASP A 152 13.04 -7.51 -27.80
N GLY A 153 13.67 -8.05 -26.75
CA GLY A 153 14.97 -7.62 -26.24
C GLY A 153 14.95 -6.40 -25.31
N ILE A 154 15.98 -6.29 -24.46
CA ILE A 154 16.24 -5.11 -23.63
C ILE A 154 17.43 -4.33 -24.18
N TYR A 155 17.19 -3.05 -24.45
CA TYR A 155 18.18 -2.10 -24.94
C TYR A 155 18.35 -0.98 -23.93
N ASP A 156 19.53 -0.89 -23.33
CA ASP A 156 19.77 -0.03 -22.19
C ASP A 156 20.97 0.90 -22.41
N ALA A 157 20.74 2.20 -22.33
CA ALA A 157 21.78 3.21 -22.19
C ALA A 157 21.86 3.67 -20.73
N THR A 158 22.86 3.18 -20.00
CA THR A 158 23.06 3.45 -18.57
C THR A 158 24.33 4.26 -18.33
N GLY A 159 24.22 5.34 -17.57
CA GLY A 159 25.30 6.27 -17.26
C GLY A 159 25.19 7.60 -18.01
N ALA A 160 25.97 8.58 -17.55
CA ALA A 160 25.97 9.90 -18.16
C ALA A 160 26.62 9.85 -19.55
N ASN A 161 25.91 10.32 -20.57
CA ASN A 161 26.32 10.31 -21.98
C ASN A 161 26.54 8.91 -22.59
N SER A 162 25.99 7.85 -21.99
CA SER A 162 25.98 6.53 -22.63
C SER A 162 25.09 6.55 -23.86
N VAL A 163 25.55 5.91 -24.93
CA VAL A 163 24.90 5.92 -26.24
C VAL A 163 24.72 4.50 -26.73
N MET A 164 23.53 4.19 -27.21
CA MET A 164 23.22 2.99 -27.97
C MET A 164 22.76 3.39 -29.36
N ASN A 165 23.51 3.02 -30.38
CA ASN A 165 23.22 3.34 -31.77
C ASN A 165 22.70 2.09 -32.49
N LEU A 166 21.51 2.17 -33.07
CA LEU A 166 20.87 1.10 -33.84
C LEU A 166 20.90 1.42 -35.34
N GLY A 167 21.39 0.47 -36.14
CA GLY A 167 21.66 0.67 -37.56
C GLY A 167 22.98 1.38 -37.84
N GLY A 168 23.22 1.70 -39.10
CA GLY A 168 24.40 2.44 -39.51
C GLY A 168 24.74 2.35 -41.01
N ALA A 169 25.86 2.95 -41.37
CA ALA A 169 26.30 3.09 -42.75
C ALA A 169 27.13 1.89 -43.25
N LEU A 170 27.66 1.04 -42.36
CA LEU A 170 28.48 -0.11 -42.74
C LEU A 170 27.62 -1.15 -43.46
N GLU A 171 26.47 -1.48 -42.89
CA GLU A 171 25.53 -2.45 -43.49
C GLU A 171 24.31 -1.77 -44.14
N ASN A 172 24.26 -0.42 -44.13
CA ASN A 172 23.16 0.40 -44.63
C ASN A 172 21.81 0.08 -43.97
N LEU A 173 21.83 -0.32 -42.69
CA LEU A 173 20.63 -0.61 -41.93
C LEU A 173 19.99 0.69 -41.44
N ILE A 174 18.80 0.99 -41.95
CA ILE A 174 17.96 2.09 -41.48
C ILE A 174 17.04 1.56 -40.36
N VAL A 175 16.96 2.30 -39.26
CA VAL A 175 16.11 2.00 -38.11
C VAL A 175 15.20 3.21 -37.83
N ASN A 176 13.94 2.96 -37.45
CA ASN A 176 12.92 3.98 -37.21
C ASN A 176 11.79 3.42 -36.33
N ILE A 177 12.08 3.06 -35.09
CA ILE A 177 11.18 2.44 -34.12
C ILE A 177 10.04 3.40 -33.80
N ALA A 178 8.86 3.12 -34.35
CA ALA A 178 7.65 3.90 -34.12
C ALA A 178 6.83 3.35 -32.94
N THR A 179 6.90 2.03 -32.73
CA THR A 179 6.14 1.29 -31.73
C THR A 179 7.06 0.35 -30.95
N LEU A 180 6.85 0.25 -29.63
CA LEU A 180 7.46 -0.76 -28.78
C LEU A 180 6.36 -1.73 -28.31
N GLU A 181 6.40 -3.00 -28.69
CA GLU A 181 5.36 -3.98 -28.34
C GLU A 181 5.98 -5.36 -28.08
N GLY A 182 6.06 -5.77 -26.82
CA GLY A 182 6.60 -7.08 -26.45
C GLY A 182 5.79 -8.26 -27.00
N PRO A 183 6.33 -9.49 -26.91
CA PRO A 183 5.71 -10.66 -27.50
C PRO A 183 4.34 -10.98 -26.85
N PRO A 184 3.38 -11.55 -27.61
CA PRO A 184 2.00 -11.74 -27.15
C PRO A 184 1.82 -12.81 -26.06
N ALA A 185 2.85 -13.61 -25.75
CA ALA A 185 2.81 -14.67 -24.77
C ALA A 185 3.79 -14.40 -23.62
N TYR A 186 3.26 -14.26 -22.41
CA TYR A 186 4.07 -14.34 -21.19
C TYR A 186 4.44 -15.82 -20.96
N PRO A 187 5.68 -16.18 -20.56
CA PRO A 187 6.79 -15.32 -20.15
C PRO A 187 7.84 -15.09 -21.27
N THR A 188 7.51 -15.27 -22.55
CA THR A 188 8.49 -15.53 -23.62
C THR A 188 9.18 -14.27 -24.18
N GLY A 189 9.46 -13.28 -23.35
CA GLY A 189 10.18 -12.06 -23.72
C GLY A 189 9.47 -10.78 -23.28
N TRP A 190 10.22 -9.68 -23.32
CA TRP A 190 9.79 -8.31 -23.06
C TRP A 190 10.49 -7.40 -24.07
N ALA A 191 9.84 -6.31 -24.49
CA ALA A 191 10.51 -5.29 -25.26
C ALA A 191 10.72 -4.09 -24.34
N GLU A 192 11.97 -3.79 -24.00
CA GLU A 192 12.28 -2.77 -23.00
C GLU A 192 13.39 -1.84 -23.48
N LEU A 193 13.14 -0.53 -23.33
CA LEU A 193 14.11 0.53 -23.63
C LEU A 193 14.42 1.28 -22.35
N ILE A 194 15.69 1.28 -21.94
CA ILE A 194 16.15 1.90 -20.69
C ILE A 194 17.04 3.11 -21.02
N LEU A 195 16.65 4.27 -20.53
CA LEU A 195 17.37 5.53 -20.66
C LEU A 195 17.77 6.01 -19.25
N ALA A 196 18.86 5.47 -18.72
CA ALA A 196 19.26 5.63 -17.33
C ALA A 196 20.50 6.50 -17.16
N GLY A 197 20.33 7.82 -17.14
CA GLY A 197 21.43 8.75 -16.88
C GLY A 197 21.26 10.08 -17.59
N GLN A 198 21.95 11.10 -17.10
CA GLN A 198 21.96 12.41 -17.74
C GLN A 198 22.52 12.29 -19.17
N ASN A 199 21.72 12.66 -20.16
CA ASN A 199 22.06 12.54 -21.59
C ASN A 199 22.28 11.10 -22.10
N ALA A 200 21.78 10.07 -21.40
CA ALA A 200 21.76 8.73 -21.99
C ALA A 200 20.90 8.74 -23.27
N GLN A 201 21.34 8.05 -24.32
CA GLN A 201 20.70 8.08 -25.63
C GLN A 201 20.56 6.69 -26.22
N ILE A 202 19.40 6.42 -26.78
CA ILE A 202 19.19 5.38 -27.78
C ILE A 202 18.90 6.12 -29.09
N ASN A 203 19.78 5.92 -30.08
CA ASN A 203 19.73 6.58 -31.37
C ASN A 203 19.53 5.58 -32.50
N GLU A 204 19.02 6.07 -33.62
CA GLU A 204 18.65 5.29 -34.78
C GLU A 204 19.27 5.87 -36.03
N TRP A 205 19.80 5.03 -36.90
CA TRP A 205 20.34 5.47 -38.18
C TRP A 205 19.20 5.72 -39.18
N ASN A 206 19.04 6.98 -39.60
CA ASN A 206 17.99 7.36 -40.56
C ASN A 206 18.43 7.25 -42.04
N GLY A 207 19.58 6.64 -42.32
CA GLY A 207 20.20 6.58 -43.64
C GLY A 207 21.29 7.66 -43.87
N THR A 208 21.35 8.69 -43.04
CA THR A 208 22.32 9.79 -43.17
C THR A 208 23.04 10.14 -41.88
N ALA A 209 22.37 10.03 -40.74
CA ALA A 209 22.91 10.32 -39.41
C ALA A 209 22.15 9.49 -38.36
N TYR A 210 22.76 9.37 -37.18
CA TYR A 210 22.06 8.92 -35.98
C TYR A 210 21.15 10.04 -35.45
N VAL A 211 19.89 9.70 -35.19
CA VAL A 211 18.88 10.59 -34.59
C VAL A 211 18.31 9.94 -33.33
N SER A 212 17.84 10.75 -32.39
CA SER A 212 17.28 10.26 -31.11
C SER A 212 16.01 9.44 -31.34
N LEU A 213 15.82 8.36 -30.58
CA LEU A 213 14.56 7.60 -30.52
C LEU A 213 13.34 8.49 -30.25
N GLU A 214 13.53 9.57 -29.49
CA GLU A 214 12.48 10.56 -29.22
C GLU A 214 11.93 11.24 -30.48
N THR A 215 12.60 11.12 -31.62
CA THR A 215 12.10 11.68 -32.89
C THR A 215 11.17 10.73 -33.65
N THR A 216 11.11 9.47 -33.26
CA THR A 216 10.47 8.38 -34.03
C THR A 216 9.43 7.63 -33.21
N LEU A 217 9.69 7.38 -31.92
CA LEU A 217 8.77 6.65 -31.06
C LEU A 217 7.46 7.44 -30.87
N THR A 218 6.35 6.75 -31.09
CA THR A 218 4.99 7.29 -30.95
C THR A 218 4.10 6.44 -30.05
N GLU A 219 4.45 5.16 -29.83
CA GLU A 219 3.57 4.21 -29.15
C GLU A 219 4.37 3.22 -28.30
N ILE A 220 3.88 2.98 -27.07
CA ILE A 220 4.30 1.90 -26.20
C ILE A 220 3.09 0.96 -26.06
N GLY A 221 3.11 -0.10 -26.85
CA GLY A 221 2.07 -1.12 -26.90
C GLY A 221 2.25 -2.20 -25.84
N ARG A 222 1.46 -3.26 -25.99
CA ARG A 222 1.41 -4.40 -25.05
C ARG A 222 2.79 -4.95 -24.73
N ALA A 223 3.09 -5.13 -23.44
CA ALA A 223 4.37 -5.66 -22.95
C ALA A 223 5.61 -4.89 -23.41
N GLY A 224 5.43 -3.69 -23.98
CA GLY A 224 6.49 -2.71 -24.20
C GLY A 224 6.71 -1.88 -22.94
N THR A 225 7.97 -1.64 -22.59
CA THR A 225 8.35 -0.78 -21.46
C THR A 225 9.38 0.25 -21.89
N VAL A 226 9.15 1.52 -21.57
CA VAL A 226 10.19 2.55 -21.63
C VAL A 226 10.48 3.04 -20.23
N ASP A 227 11.74 2.97 -19.83
CA ASP A 227 12.24 3.52 -18.57
C ASP A 227 13.03 4.81 -18.80
N VAL A 228 12.57 5.88 -18.18
CA VAL A 228 13.31 7.15 -18.12
C VAL A 228 13.80 7.32 -16.69
N MET A 229 15.09 7.06 -16.46
CA MET A 229 15.63 6.93 -15.11
C MET A 229 16.68 7.98 -14.76
N SER A 230 17.03 8.04 -13.47
CA SER A 230 18.14 8.85 -12.95
C SER A 230 18.01 10.35 -13.24
N GLY A 231 16.78 10.88 -13.22
CA GLY A 231 16.52 12.30 -13.43
C GLY A 231 16.71 12.80 -14.86
N ARG A 232 16.76 11.88 -15.84
CA ARG A 232 16.86 12.23 -17.26
C ARG A 232 15.57 12.89 -17.75
N ASP A 233 15.69 13.97 -18.53
CA ASP A 233 14.55 14.52 -19.25
C ASP A 233 14.26 13.70 -20.52
N TYR A 234 12.98 13.51 -20.85
CA TYR A 234 12.53 12.93 -22.11
C TYR A 234 11.77 14.00 -22.88
N THR A 235 12.29 14.42 -24.03
CA THR A 235 11.66 15.47 -24.85
C THR A 235 11.41 14.97 -26.25
N THR A 236 10.15 14.93 -26.65
CA THR A 236 9.72 14.57 -28.00
C THR A 236 8.70 15.58 -28.53
N THR A 237 8.69 15.76 -29.85
CA THR A 237 7.61 16.49 -30.56
C THR A 237 6.45 15.58 -30.96
N ASN A 238 6.55 14.29 -30.69
CA ASN A 238 5.51 13.32 -30.98
C ASN A 238 4.49 13.29 -29.85
N THR A 239 3.26 12.90 -30.19
CA THR A 239 2.36 12.34 -29.17
C THR A 239 2.89 10.96 -28.83
N LEU A 240 2.96 10.66 -27.54
CA LEU A 240 3.33 9.34 -27.04
C LEU A 240 2.08 8.68 -26.47
N THR A 241 1.64 7.59 -27.12
CA THR A 241 0.50 6.79 -26.67
C THR A 241 1.00 5.57 -25.89
N ILE A 242 0.44 5.35 -24.71
CA ILE A 242 0.69 4.18 -23.86
C ILE A 242 -0.55 3.29 -23.93
N ASP A 243 -0.50 2.31 -24.82
CA ASP A 243 -1.61 1.43 -25.13
C ASP A 243 -1.78 0.35 -24.05
N SER A 244 -2.87 -0.43 -24.16
CA SER A 244 -3.20 -1.48 -23.20
C SER A 244 -2.01 -2.42 -22.92
N LEU A 245 -1.63 -2.55 -21.64
CA LEU A 245 -0.48 -3.32 -21.15
C LEU A 245 0.91 -2.78 -21.56
N GLY A 246 0.99 -1.61 -22.18
CA GLY A 246 2.22 -0.85 -22.33
C GLY A 246 2.55 -0.06 -21.08
N MET A 247 3.84 0.23 -20.86
CA MET A 247 4.30 0.91 -19.67
C MET A 247 5.35 2.00 -19.97
N LEU A 248 5.13 3.18 -19.40
CA LEU A 248 6.15 4.21 -19.26
C LEU A 248 6.51 4.36 -17.77
N ASN A 249 7.76 4.11 -17.42
CA ASN A 249 8.25 4.19 -16.06
C ASN A 249 9.21 5.38 -15.88
N LEU A 250 8.93 6.22 -14.89
CA LEU A 250 9.61 7.49 -14.66
C LEU A 250 10.36 7.46 -13.31
N GLN A 251 11.67 7.67 -13.32
CA GLN A 251 12.45 7.82 -12.10
C GLN A 251 13.15 9.19 -12.07
N ALA A 252 12.31 10.23 -11.94
CA ALA A 252 12.62 11.66 -11.94
C ALA A 252 12.77 12.28 -13.34
N GLY A 253 13.19 13.56 -13.39
CA GLY A 253 13.32 14.32 -14.64
C GLY A 253 12.00 14.92 -15.12
N THR A 254 12.01 15.47 -16.34
CA THR A 254 10.86 16.09 -17.00
C THR A 254 10.52 15.37 -18.29
N ILE A 255 9.26 14.95 -18.43
CA ILE A 255 8.69 14.40 -19.66
C ILE A 255 7.95 15.52 -20.39
N THR A 256 8.42 15.84 -21.59
CA THR A 256 7.83 16.83 -22.49
C THR A 256 7.48 16.15 -23.81
N THR A 257 6.20 16.12 -24.16
CA THR A 257 5.69 15.49 -25.39
C THR A 257 4.70 16.44 -26.08
N ALA A 258 4.33 16.19 -27.34
CA ALA A 258 3.21 16.95 -27.94
C ALA A 258 1.86 16.60 -27.30
N GLY A 259 1.77 15.41 -26.70
CA GLY A 259 0.69 14.93 -25.85
C GLY A 259 1.09 13.58 -25.26
N LEU A 260 0.70 13.32 -24.00
CA LEU A 260 0.84 12.00 -23.39
C LEU A 260 -0.56 11.39 -23.28
N ASP A 261 -0.76 10.25 -23.94
CA ASP A 261 -2.06 9.59 -24.04
C ASP A 261 -1.98 8.18 -23.45
N ILE A 262 -2.51 8.00 -22.25
CA ILE A 262 -2.55 6.72 -21.54
C ILE A 262 -3.82 5.99 -21.96
N ASN A 263 -3.78 5.32 -23.10
CA ASN A 263 -4.92 4.63 -23.72
C ASN A 263 -5.05 3.18 -23.18
N GLY A 264 -5.30 3.07 -21.87
CA GLY A 264 -5.43 1.79 -21.17
C GLY A 264 -4.11 1.16 -20.73
N GLY A 265 -2.97 1.78 -21.01
CA GLY A 265 -1.66 1.42 -20.47
C GLY A 265 -1.38 1.98 -19.08
N VAL A 266 -0.11 1.97 -18.70
CA VAL A 266 0.37 2.45 -17.39
C VAL A 266 1.47 3.49 -17.57
N VAL A 267 1.31 4.64 -16.91
CA VAL A 267 2.43 5.54 -16.61
C VAL A 267 2.67 5.46 -15.12
N GLN A 268 3.88 5.12 -14.69
CA GLN A 268 4.22 5.08 -13.26
C GLN A 268 5.49 5.86 -12.98
N GLY A 269 5.65 6.34 -11.75
CA GLY A 269 6.93 6.86 -11.29
C GLY A 269 6.89 8.12 -10.45
N ILE A 270 7.97 8.89 -10.56
CA ILE A 270 8.16 10.24 -10.01
C ILE A 270 8.77 11.16 -11.07
N GLY A 271 8.63 12.47 -10.92
CA GLY A 271 9.16 13.46 -11.88
C GLY A 271 8.11 14.49 -12.29
N THR A 272 8.37 15.20 -13.39
CA THR A 272 7.43 16.20 -13.94
C THR A 272 6.93 15.76 -15.30
N ILE A 273 5.63 15.81 -15.54
CA ILE A 273 5.02 15.71 -16.87
C ILE A 273 4.59 17.13 -17.26
N ALA A 274 5.27 17.70 -18.25
CA ALA A 274 5.15 19.12 -18.58
C ALA A 274 3.84 19.46 -19.31
N ASN A 275 3.32 18.52 -20.10
CA ASN A 275 2.18 18.72 -20.98
C ASN A 275 0.88 18.12 -20.39
N THR A 276 -0.23 18.36 -21.07
CA THR A 276 -1.51 17.71 -20.76
C THR A 276 -1.39 16.19 -20.90
N VAL A 277 -2.00 15.48 -19.95
CA VAL A 277 -2.11 14.02 -19.95
C VAL A 277 -3.56 13.64 -20.21
N THR A 278 -3.81 12.92 -21.30
CA THR A 278 -5.07 12.19 -21.49
C THR A 278 -4.89 10.84 -20.81
N ASN A 279 -5.57 10.62 -19.70
CA ASN A 279 -5.51 9.39 -18.94
C ASN A 279 -6.81 8.61 -19.09
N ASP A 280 -6.81 7.58 -19.92
CA ASP A 280 -7.87 6.56 -20.04
C ASP A 280 -7.37 5.17 -19.59
N GLY A 281 -6.24 5.13 -18.87
CA GLY A 281 -5.63 3.96 -18.27
C GLY A 281 -5.30 4.20 -16.80
N THR A 282 -4.05 3.91 -16.41
CA THR A 282 -3.58 4.11 -15.03
C THR A 282 -2.36 5.02 -15.01
N LEU A 283 -2.46 6.09 -14.23
CA LEU A 283 -1.32 6.88 -13.79
C LEU A 283 -0.96 6.48 -12.35
N MET A 284 0.30 6.25 -12.04
CA MET A 284 0.71 5.65 -10.78
C MET A 284 1.86 6.43 -10.15
N VAL A 285 1.60 7.02 -8.99
CA VAL A 285 2.57 7.81 -8.26
C VAL A 285 3.36 6.89 -7.36
N LEU A 286 4.61 6.61 -7.74
CA LEU A 286 5.47 5.75 -6.93
C LEU A 286 5.96 6.49 -5.70
N ALA A 287 5.91 5.80 -4.58
CA ALA A 287 6.71 6.15 -3.42
C ALA A 287 7.90 5.20 -3.27
N GLY A 288 8.77 5.53 -2.32
CA GLY A 288 9.98 4.77 -2.06
C GLY A 288 11.00 5.58 -1.29
N THR A 289 10.92 6.91 -1.39
CA THR A 289 11.63 7.84 -0.51
C THR A 289 10.70 8.97 -0.08
N VAL A 290 10.88 9.48 1.15
CA VAL A 290 10.13 10.64 1.63
C VAL A 290 10.31 11.81 0.67
N GLY A 291 9.20 12.37 0.17
CA GLY A 291 9.18 13.47 -0.80
C GLY A 291 9.12 13.05 -2.27
N SER A 292 8.93 11.76 -2.56
CA SER A 292 8.66 11.25 -3.91
C SER A 292 7.43 11.96 -4.49
N THR A 293 7.63 12.77 -5.53
CA THR A 293 6.60 13.63 -6.11
C THR A 293 6.48 13.39 -7.62
N MET A 294 5.26 13.17 -8.08
CA MET A 294 4.88 13.31 -9.48
C MET A 294 4.17 14.64 -9.67
N THR A 295 4.70 15.52 -10.53
CA THR A 295 4.11 16.82 -10.86
C THR A 295 3.52 16.78 -12.26
N LEU A 296 2.24 17.11 -12.40
CA LEU A 296 1.55 17.30 -13.67
C LEU A 296 1.39 18.81 -13.90
N ALA A 297 2.28 19.39 -14.71
CA ALA A 297 2.22 20.82 -15.01
C ALA A 297 1.05 21.17 -15.95
N GLY A 298 0.64 20.20 -16.79
CA GLY A 298 -0.54 20.30 -17.63
C GLY A 298 -1.83 19.84 -16.94
N SER A 299 -2.93 19.81 -17.71
CA SER A 299 -4.20 19.24 -17.24
C SER A 299 -4.15 17.71 -17.26
N LEU A 300 -4.77 17.08 -16.27
CA LEU A 300 -5.10 15.66 -16.30
C LEU A 300 -6.54 15.49 -16.78
N ILE A 301 -6.73 14.90 -17.96
CA ILE A 301 -8.06 14.69 -18.57
C ILE A 301 -8.33 13.21 -18.83
N GLY A 302 -9.57 12.83 -19.18
CA GLY A 302 -9.94 11.45 -19.54
C GLY A 302 -10.78 10.77 -18.46
N THR A 303 -10.81 9.43 -18.46
CA THR A 303 -11.64 8.59 -17.59
C THR A 303 -10.89 7.55 -16.75
N GLY A 304 -9.57 7.54 -16.84
CA GLY A 304 -8.67 6.65 -16.11
C GLY A 304 -8.57 6.94 -14.61
N VAL A 305 -7.66 6.19 -13.98
CA VAL A 305 -7.41 6.26 -12.54
C VAL A 305 -6.01 6.80 -12.26
N VAL A 306 -5.85 7.43 -11.10
CA VAL A 306 -4.57 7.71 -10.49
C VAL A 306 -4.45 6.88 -9.21
N GLU A 307 -3.39 6.09 -9.11
CA GLU A 307 -3.08 5.26 -7.94
C GLU A 307 -1.77 5.70 -7.29
N PHE A 308 -1.57 5.35 -6.03
CA PHE A 308 -0.35 5.63 -5.29
C PHE A 308 0.30 4.33 -4.81
N ASP A 309 1.61 4.38 -4.64
CA ASP A 309 2.48 3.40 -3.95
C ASP A 309 2.52 1.98 -4.50
N HIS A 310 1.77 1.68 -5.55
CA HIS A 310 1.82 0.40 -6.23
C HIS A 310 2.98 0.44 -7.23
N ASP A 311 3.94 -0.48 -7.17
CA ASP A 311 5.01 -0.59 -8.17
C ASP A 311 4.77 -1.79 -9.06
N LEU A 312 4.13 -1.56 -10.21
CA LEU A 312 3.79 -2.64 -11.15
C LEU A 312 5.02 -3.26 -11.80
N LYS A 313 6.11 -2.50 -11.96
CA LYS A 313 7.35 -3.03 -12.56
C LYS A 313 8.00 -4.04 -11.63
N ASN A 314 7.94 -3.79 -10.32
CA ASN A 314 8.50 -4.67 -9.29
C ASN A 314 7.48 -5.62 -8.66
N GLY A 315 6.44 -6.01 -9.42
CA GLY A 315 5.51 -7.07 -9.02
C GLY A 315 4.33 -6.63 -8.16
N GLY A 316 3.98 -5.33 -8.19
CA GLY A 316 2.83 -4.77 -7.48
C GLY A 316 3.07 -4.56 -5.99
N THR A 317 4.31 -4.30 -5.57
CA THR A 317 4.59 -4.04 -4.15
C THR A 317 3.99 -2.70 -3.74
N LEU A 318 3.27 -2.68 -2.60
CA LEU A 318 2.78 -1.46 -1.98
C LEU A 318 3.85 -0.87 -1.05
N SER A 319 4.21 0.39 -1.26
CA SER A 319 5.00 1.18 -0.31
C SER A 319 4.16 1.55 0.92
N THR A 320 4.78 1.61 2.10
CA THR A 320 4.17 2.18 3.32
C THR A 320 4.53 3.65 3.54
N ILE A 321 5.41 4.18 2.70
CA ILE A 321 5.73 5.59 2.59
C ILE A 321 4.82 6.14 1.51
N GLY A 322 4.05 7.18 1.78
CA GLY A 322 3.13 7.73 0.78
C GLY A 322 3.79 8.60 -0.28
N GLY A 323 3.16 8.63 -1.45
CA GLY A 323 3.55 9.44 -2.59
C GLY A 323 2.93 10.84 -2.56
N THR A 324 3.45 11.75 -3.40
CA THR A 324 2.84 13.07 -3.63
C THR A 324 2.47 13.24 -5.09
N LEU A 325 1.20 13.53 -5.38
CA LEU A 325 0.76 14.01 -6.70
C LEU A 325 0.54 15.52 -6.62
N ASP A 326 1.24 16.29 -7.46
CA ASP A 326 0.95 17.72 -7.67
C ASP A 326 0.28 17.92 -9.03
N VAL A 327 -0.96 18.41 -9.03
CA VAL A 327 -1.76 18.57 -10.25
C VAL A 327 -2.48 19.92 -10.29
N ALA A 328 -2.43 20.56 -11.45
CA ALA A 328 -3.08 21.85 -11.68
C ALA A 328 -4.58 21.74 -11.89
N SER A 329 -5.02 20.81 -12.74
CA SER A 329 -6.43 20.65 -13.09
C SER A 329 -6.73 19.21 -13.43
N VAL A 330 -7.93 18.76 -13.06
CA VAL A 330 -8.37 17.37 -13.23
C VAL A 330 -9.78 17.40 -13.82
N SER A 331 -9.98 16.78 -14.98
CA SER A 331 -11.31 16.74 -15.60
C SER A 331 -12.27 15.83 -14.83
N ALA A 332 -13.57 16.00 -15.08
CA ALA A 332 -14.55 14.99 -14.70
C ALA A 332 -14.22 13.66 -15.40
N GLY A 333 -14.44 12.56 -14.70
CA GLY A 333 -14.14 11.20 -15.16
C GLY A 333 -12.93 10.56 -14.47
N GLN A 334 -11.93 11.37 -14.10
CA GLN A 334 -10.76 10.89 -13.36
C GLN A 334 -11.12 10.48 -11.93
N THR A 335 -10.49 9.42 -11.43
CA THR A 335 -10.55 9.01 -10.02
C THR A 335 -9.15 8.90 -9.44
N ILE A 336 -8.90 9.58 -8.32
CA ILE A 336 -7.64 9.53 -7.58
C ILE A 336 -7.85 8.60 -6.38
N ILE A 337 -7.03 7.56 -6.26
CA ILE A 337 -7.09 6.53 -5.22
C ILE A 337 -5.84 6.63 -4.35
N MET A 338 -6.03 6.99 -3.08
CA MET A 338 -5.00 7.17 -2.07
C MET A 338 -5.14 6.08 -0.99
N ASN A 339 -4.06 5.74 -0.29
CA ASN A 339 -3.95 4.51 0.53
C ASN A 339 -3.53 4.75 2.01
N GLY A 340 -3.73 5.95 2.54
CA GLY A 340 -3.58 6.27 3.96
C GLY A 340 -2.26 6.94 4.36
N SER A 341 -1.38 7.26 3.42
CA SER A 341 -0.20 8.10 3.70
C SER A 341 0.14 9.09 2.58
N ASP A 342 -0.74 9.21 1.59
CA ASP A 342 -0.49 9.95 0.36
C ASP A 342 -0.80 11.43 0.49
N THR A 343 -0.24 12.21 -0.41
CA THR A 343 -0.51 13.64 -0.54
C THR A 343 -0.99 14.00 -1.93
N LEU A 344 -2.21 14.52 -2.02
CA LEU A 344 -2.74 15.13 -3.23
C LEU A 344 -2.62 16.67 -3.12
N VAL A 345 -1.82 17.27 -4.00
CA VAL A 345 -1.62 18.71 -4.08
C VAL A 345 -2.39 19.26 -5.27
N LEU A 346 -3.31 20.19 -5.00
CA LEU A 346 -4.13 20.88 -5.99
C LEU A 346 -3.61 22.31 -6.15
N THR A 347 -2.91 22.60 -7.25
CA THR A 347 -2.38 23.96 -7.53
C THR A 347 -3.46 24.94 -7.99
N ALA A 348 -4.55 24.45 -8.61
CA ALA A 348 -5.76 25.23 -8.83
C ALA A 348 -7.01 24.44 -8.36
N PRO A 349 -7.33 24.48 -7.05
CA PRO A 349 -8.44 23.70 -6.46
C PRO A 349 -9.79 23.86 -7.16
N SER A 350 -10.08 25.04 -7.71
CA SER A 350 -11.33 25.32 -8.46
C SER A 350 -11.42 24.61 -9.81
N ALA A 351 -10.31 24.09 -10.32
CA ALA A 351 -10.23 23.36 -11.59
C ALA A 351 -10.24 21.83 -11.40
N PHE A 352 -10.44 21.36 -10.17
CA PHE A 352 -10.61 19.94 -9.88
C PHE A 352 -12.07 19.51 -10.09
N ALA A 353 -12.29 18.56 -11.00
CA ALA A 353 -13.61 18.00 -11.29
C ALA A 353 -13.65 16.46 -11.21
N GLY A 354 -12.54 15.81 -10.84
CA GLY A 354 -12.46 14.36 -10.61
C GLY A 354 -13.12 13.89 -9.31
N SER A 355 -12.95 12.62 -8.96
CA SER A 355 -13.28 12.05 -7.64
C SER A 355 -12.03 11.62 -6.86
N ILE A 356 -12.11 11.67 -5.54
CA ILE A 356 -11.04 11.24 -4.62
C ILE A 356 -11.55 10.08 -3.76
N SER A 357 -10.85 8.96 -3.78
CA SER A 357 -10.96 7.87 -2.82
C SER A 357 -9.76 7.96 -1.87
N ALA A 358 -9.98 8.44 -0.65
CA ALA A 358 -8.94 8.60 0.37
C ALA A 358 -9.18 7.65 1.55
N GLU A 359 -8.11 7.36 2.27
CA GLU A 359 -8.09 6.59 3.51
C GLU A 359 -7.56 7.45 4.68
N ILE A 360 -7.65 6.90 5.89
CA ILE A 360 -7.14 7.57 7.10
C ILE A 360 -5.61 7.72 6.98
N GLY A 361 -5.13 8.94 7.19
CA GLY A 361 -3.73 9.34 7.14
C GLY A 361 -3.35 10.11 5.86
N ASP A 362 -4.21 10.08 4.84
CA ASP A 362 -4.04 10.86 3.62
C ASP A 362 -4.17 12.37 3.85
N SER A 363 -3.57 13.14 2.94
CA SER A 363 -3.61 14.61 2.95
C SER A 363 -3.94 15.22 1.60
N ILE A 364 -4.78 16.27 1.60
CA ILE A 364 -5.11 17.08 0.43
C ILE A 364 -4.63 18.51 0.69
N ILE A 365 -3.75 19.03 -0.18
CA ILE A 365 -3.20 20.38 -0.08
C ILE A 365 -3.84 21.28 -1.15
N LEU A 366 -4.51 22.35 -0.71
CA LEU A 366 -5.13 23.35 -1.58
C LEU A 366 -4.19 24.55 -1.75
N GLN A 367 -3.26 24.50 -2.72
CA GLN A 367 -2.27 25.58 -2.84
C GLN A 367 -2.94 26.93 -3.11
N GLY A 368 -2.41 27.98 -2.45
CA GLY A 368 -2.95 29.34 -2.56
C GLY A 368 -4.30 29.58 -1.88
N VAL A 369 -4.88 28.57 -1.24
CA VAL A 369 -6.18 28.64 -0.57
C VAL A 369 -6.02 28.33 0.90
N THR A 370 -6.53 29.18 1.79
CA THR A 370 -6.64 28.86 3.23
C THR A 370 -8.00 28.24 3.51
N ALA A 371 -8.02 27.14 4.25
CA ALA A 371 -9.21 26.47 4.75
C ALA A 371 -9.23 26.50 6.28
N THR A 372 -10.43 26.68 6.84
CA THR A 372 -10.68 26.62 8.28
C THR A 372 -11.70 25.53 8.64
N SER A 373 -12.33 24.91 7.63
CA SER A 373 -13.28 23.82 7.80
C SER A 373 -13.37 23.00 6.51
N ALA A 374 -13.50 21.68 6.67
CA ALA A 374 -13.79 20.73 5.61
C ALA A 374 -14.88 19.78 6.12
N ILE A 375 -15.99 19.65 5.40
CA ILE A 375 -17.17 18.89 5.83
C ILE A 375 -17.63 18.02 4.65
N ASP A 376 -17.69 16.70 4.84
CA ASP A 376 -18.34 15.81 3.88
C ASP A 376 -19.86 15.94 3.99
N THR A 377 -20.52 16.22 2.87
CA THR A 377 -21.98 16.21 2.74
C THR A 377 -22.37 15.35 1.55
N ASN A 378 -22.70 14.09 1.83
CA ASN A 378 -23.14 13.10 0.84
C ASN A 378 -22.12 12.85 -0.28
N GLY A 379 -20.84 12.67 0.08
CA GLY A 379 -19.76 12.37 -0.88
C GLY A 379 -19.22 13.63 -1.58
N THR A 380 -19.44 14.80 -1.01
CA THR A 380 -18.81 16.05 -1.45
C THR A 380 -18.20 16.72 -0.25
N LEU A 381 -16.87 16.85 -0.27
CA LEU A 381 -16.11 17.58 0.73
C LEU A 381 -16.20 19.08 0.44
N PHE A 382 -17.04 19.77 1.19
CA PHE A 382 -17.13 21.23 1.16
C PHE A 382 -16.05 21.84 2.01
N VAL A 383 -15.15 22.59 1.39
CA VAL A 383 -14.04 23.27 2.06
C VAL A 383 -14.34 24.75 2.13
N SER A 384 -14.15 25.36 3.29
CA SER A 384 -14.46 26.77 3.53
C SER A 384 -13.38 27.50 4.34
N ASN A 385 -13.31 28.82 4.13
CA ASN A 385 -12.57 29.77 4.96
C ASN A 385 -13.57 30.66 5.69
N GLY A 386 -13.78 30.41 6.98
CA GLY A 386 -14.91 30.92 7.73
C GLY A 386 -16.22 30.45 7.09
N THR A 387 -17.01 31.39 6.58
CA THR A 387 -18.29 31.12 5.91
C THR A 387 -18.20 31.10 4.38
N VAL A 388 -17.02 31.32 3.81
CA VAL A 388 -16.82 31.42 2.36
C VAL A 388 -16.37 30.06 1.81
N PRO A 389 -17.12 29.42 0.91
CA PRO A 389 -16.68 28.21 0.24
C PRO A 389 -15.45 28.49 -0.64
N VAL A 390 -14.43 27.65 -0.55
CA VAL A 390 -13.18 27.78 -1.32
C VAL A 390 -12.92 26.59 -2.25
N ALA A 391 -13.46 25.42 -1.95
CA ALA A 391 -13.44 24.25 -2.82
C ALA A 391 -14.63 23.33 -2.54
N ALA A 392 -15.00 22.51 -3.53
CA ALA A 392 -15.95 21.41 -3.38
C ALA A 392 -15.35 20.20 -4.11
N LEU A 393 -14.87 19.21 -3.35
CA LEU A 393 -14.18 18.05 -3.89
C LEU A 393 -15.11 16.84 -3.82
N LYS A 394 -15.30 16.15 -4.94
CA LYS A 394 -16.10 14.92 -4.97
C LYS A 394 -15.31 13.79 -4.33
N LEU A 395 -15.90 13.13 -3.35
CA LEU A 395 -15.34 11.93 -2.73
C LEU A 395 -16.02 10.68 -3.29
N SER A 396 -15.26 9.60 -3.41
CA SER A 396 -15.74 8.23 -3.64
C SER A 396 -15.38 7.40 -2.41
N GLY A 397 -16.32 6.58 -1.92
CA GLY A 397 -16.16 5.79 -0.69
C GLY A 397 -17.16 6.17 0.40
N SER A 398 -16.94 5.65 1.61
CA SER A 398 -17.79 5.88 2.79
C SER A 398 -16.97 6.49 3.92
N TYR A 399 -17.21 7.77 4.22
CA TYR A 399 -16.47 8.55 5.22
C TYR A 399 -17.28 8.78 6.51
N ALA A 400 -18.31 7.97 6.77
CA ALA A 400 -19.22 8.17 7.90
C ALA A 400 -18.53 8.14 9.29
N ASN A 401 -17.35 7.52 9.38
CA ASN A 401 -16.56 7.37 10.60
C ASN A 401 -15.20 8.07 10.53
N ASP A 402 -15.01 8.96 9.56
CA ASP A 402 -13.75 9.67 9.36
C ASP A 402 -13.88 11.14 9.80
N SER A 403 -12.75 11.77 10.06
CA SER A 403 -12.67 13.22 10.29
C SER A 403 -11.88 13.91 9.20
N PHE A 404 -12.31 15.12 8.85
CA PHE A 404 -11.57 16.01 7.97
C PHE A 404 -11.09 17.20 8.80
N THR A 405 -9.78 17.25 9.05
CA THR A 405 -9.18 18.34 9.83
C THR A 405 -8.46 19.30 8.90
N THR A 406 -8.55 20.60 9.15
CA THR A 406 -7.87 21.62 8.34
C THR A 406 -6.78 22.31 9.12
N ASN A 407 -5.57 22.41 8.55
CA ASN A 407 -4.46 23.21 9.06
C ASN A 407 -3.94 24.12 7.94
N GLY A 408 -4.50 25.32 7.84
CA GLY A 408 -4.20 26.25 6.74
C GLY A 408 -4.69 25.69 5.41
N SER A 409 -3.78 25.36 4.51
CA SER A 409 -4.11 24.80 3.18
C SER A 409 -4.21 23.28 3.15
N ILE A 410 -3.88 22.61 4.26
CA ILE A 410 -3.80 21.15 4.35
C ILE A 410 -5.09 20.63 4.97
N ILE A 411 -5.70 19.65 4.32
CA ILE A 411 -6.79 18.84 4.83
C ILE A 411 -6.20 17.45 5.13
N THR A 412 -6.34 16.97 6.36
CA THR A 412 -5.92 15.63 6.74
C THR A 412 -7.15 14.77 7.05
N ILE A 413 -7.17 13.58 6.46
CA ILE A 413 -8.19 12.57 6.72
C ILE A 413 -7.74 11.78 7.95
N GLY A 414 -8.49 11.91 9.04
CA GLY A 414 -8.25 11.19 10.29
C GLY A 414 -9.36 10.21 10.59
N SER A 415 -9.18 9.39 11.62
CA SER A 415 -10.32 8.74 12.25
C SER A 415 -11.26 9.80 12.84
N ALA A 416 -12.57 9.57 12.80
CA ALA A 416 -13.47 10.40 13.59
C ALA A 416 -13.00 10.37 15.05
N SER A 417 -12.89 11.56 15.66
CA SER A 417 -12.64 11.61 17.09
C SER A 417 -13.77 10.85 17.78
N ALA A 418 -13.41 9.80 18.50
CA ALA A 418 -14.40 8.99 19.20
C ALA A 418 -15.22 9.92 20.11
N VAL A 419 -16.54 9.88 19.96
CA VAL A 419 -17.44 10.71 20.76
C VAL A 419 -17.26 10.32 22.22
N SER A 420 -16.92 11.28 23.09
CA SER A 420 -16.86 11.00 24.52
C SER A 420 -18.24 10.59 25.03
N ASN A 421 -18.35 9.33 25.41
CA ASN A 421 -19.55 8.68 25.93
C ASN A 421 -19.52 8.51 27.45
N PHE A 422 -18.42 8.89 28.12
CA PHE A 422 -18.30 8.85 29.57
C PHE A 422 -17.70 10.15 30.11
N THR A 423 -18.28 10.65 31.20
CA THR A 423 -17.65 11.64 32.08
C THR A 423 -17.17 10.92 33.33
N VAL A 424 -15.87 11.03 33.62
CA VAL A 424 -15.24 10.33 34.74
C VAL A 424 -14.62 11.36 35.67
N THR A 425 -15.02 11.35 36.93
CA THR A 425 -14.34 12.10 37.99
C THR A 425 -13.67 11.12 38.92
N ASP A 426 -12.35 11.11 38.94
CA ASP A 426 -11.58 10.43 39.97
C ASP A 426 -11.65 11.28 41.25
N THR A 427 -12.39 10.78 42.23
CA THR A 427 -12.63 11.48 43.50
C THR A 427 -11.46 11.34 44.47
N THR A 428 -10.55 10.38 44.25
CA THR A 428 -9.30 10.27 45.01
C THR A 428 -8.36 11.42 44.64
N THR A 429 -8.26 11.75 43.35
CA THR A 429 -7.34 12.80 42.85
C THR A 429 -8.02 14.15 42.61
N GLY A 430 -9.35 14.17 42.51
CA GLY A 430 -10.15 15.35 42.19
C GLY A 430 -10.15 15.74 40.70
N MET A 431 -9.68 14.85 39.81
CA MET A 431 -9.60 15.12 38.38
C MET A 431 -10.87 14.65 37.65
N THR A 432 -11.40 15.50 36.76
CA THR A 432 -12.50 15.15 35.85
C THR A 432 -12.00 15.10 34.41
N THR A 433 -12.35 14.03 33.70
CA THR A 433 -12.09 13.84 32.27
C THR A 433 -13.35 13.41 31.55
N THR A 434 -13.40 13.65 30.24
CA THR A 434 -14.35 13.00 29.35
C THR A 434 -13.57 12.03 28.48
N THR A 435 -14.11 10.84 28.28
CA THR A 435 -13.43 9.80 27.51
C THR A 435 -14.41 9.09 26.59
N ALA A 436 -13.89 8.65 25.46
CA ALA A 436 -14.57 7.68 24.63
C ALA A 436 -14.19 6.28 25.13
N GLY A 437 -15.18 5.50 25.53
CA GLY A 437 -15.03 4.08 25.76
C GLY A 437 -14.81 3.33 24.46
N SER A 438 -14.31 2.12 24.59
CA SER A 438 -14.06 1.22 23.47
C SER A 438 -15.37 0.57 22.99
N PRO A 439 -15.45 0.05 21.76
CA PRO A 439 -16.51 -0.87 21.37
C PRO A 439 -16.59 -2.06 22.34
N TYR A 440 -17.80 -2.47 22.71
CA TYR A 440 -17.98 -3.62 23.59
C TYR A 440 -17.66 -4.93 22.86
N THR A 441 -16.84 -5.78 23.46
CA THR A 441 -16.44 -7.09 22.90
C THR A 441 -16.85 -8.28 23.76
N GLY A 442 -17.64 -8.04 24.81
CA GLY A 442 -18.07 -9.10 25.74
C GLY A 442 -19.31 -9.87 25.26
N PRO A 443 -19.78 -10.84 26.07
CA PRO A 443 -20.86 -11.75 25.67
C PRO A 443 -22.28 -11.16 25.81
N VAL A 444 -22.44 -9.99 26.43
CA VAL A 444 -23.77 -9.39 26.67
C VAL A 444 -24.27 -8.70 25.41
N SER A 445 -25.29 -9.29 24.79
CA SER A 445 -25.95 -8.70 23.62
C SER A 445 -26.58 -7.34 23.96
N GLY A 446 -26.59 -6.42 23.00
CA GLY A 446 -27.23 -5.11 23.13
C GLY A 446 -26.31 -4.00 23.65
N ILE A 447 -25.16 -4.33 24.25
CA ILE A 447 -24.13 -3.35 24.63
C ILE A 447 -23.33 -2.93 23.39
N THR A 448 -23.07 -1.63 23.27
CA THR A 448 -22.34 -1.05 22.13
C THR A 448 -20.98 -0.47 22.54
N SER A 449 -20.87 0.02 23.77
CA SER A 449 -19.65 0.67 24.26
C SER A 449 -19.28 0.18 25.66
N GLN A 450 -17.99 0.27 25.98
CA GLN A 450 -17.45 -0.13 27.28
C GLN A 450 -16.44 0.86 27.83
N TYR A 451 -16.52 1.10 29.14
CA TYR A 451 -15.50 1.75 29.93
C TYR A 451 -14.95 0.73 30.93
N ILE A 452 -13.69 0.34 30.78
CA ILE A 452 -13.01 -0.60 31.68
C ILE A 452 -11.76 0.08 32.20
N THR A 453 -11.73 0.39 33.49
CA THR A 453 -10.56 0.97 34.15
C THR A 453 -10.51 0.45 35.57
N ALA A 454 -9.91 -0.73 35.75
CA ALA A 454 -9.73 -1.36 37.05
C ALA A 454 -8.63 -0.65 37.88
N THR A 455 -9.03 0.16 38.85
CA THR A 455 -8.16 0.91 39.78
C THR A 455 -8.62 0.73 41.23
N SER A 456 -7.78 1.13 42.18
CA SER A 456 -8.16 1.28 43.59
C SER A 456 -8.72 2.66 43.92
N ASP A 457 -8.67 3.60 42.98
CA ASP A 457 -9.24 4.94 43.15
C ASP A 457 -10.76 4.90 43.14
N SER A 458 -11.39 5.86 43.81
CA SER A 458 -12.85 6.00 43.83
C SER A 458 -13.32 6.87 42.67
N LEU A 459 -14.06 6.29 41.74
CA LEU A 459 -14.49 6.92 40.50
C LEU A 459 -15.98 7.29 40.57
N ASN A 460 -16.32 8.48 40.06
CA ASN A 460 -17.70 8.87 39.75
C ASN A 460 -17.85 8.94 38.22
N ILE A 461 -18.63 8.03 37.66
CA ILE A 461 -18.78 7.84 36.22
C ILE A 461 -20.22 8.08 35.80
N THR A 462 -20.41 8.94 34.82
CA THR A 462 -21.71 9.14 34.15
C THR A 462 -21.60 8.74 32.68
N ALA A 463 -22.47 7.82 32.24
CA ALA A 463 -22.62 7.52 30.83
C ALA A 463 -23.42 8.61 30.12
N THR A 464 -22.99 9.00 28.92
CA THR A 464 -23.69 9.98 28.06
C THR A 464 -24.26 9.33 26.80
N THR A 465 -24.03 8.04 26.58
CA THR A 465 -24.69 7.24 25.54
C THR A 465 -25.35 5.98 26.11
N PRO A 466 -26.48 5.53 25.53
CA PRO A 466 -27.08 4.22 25.81
C PRO A 466 -26.13 3.03 25.65
N ASN A 467 -26.57 1.87 26.15
CA ASN A 467 -25.99 0.57 25.83
C ASN A 467 -24.52 0.44 26.28
N SER A 468 -24.26 0.70 27.56
CA SER A 468 -22.91 0.84 28.12
C SER A 468 -22.55 -0.27 29.11
N PHE A 469 -21.33 -0.79 29.03
CA PHE A 469 -20.69 -1.63 30.05
C PHE A 469 -19.64 -0.82 30.81
N ILE A 470 -19.75 -0.70 32.13
CA ILE A 470 -18.84 0.11 32.94
C ILE A 470 -18.24 -0.77 34.04
N HIS A 471 -16.90 -0.87 34.08
CA HIS A 471 -16.13 -1.62 35.06
C HIS A 471 -14.96 -0.80 35.64
N THR A 472 -14.86 -0.70 36.96
CA THR A 472 -13.96 0.26 37.65
C THR A 472 -12.93 -0.33 38.62
N GLY A 473 -13.17 -1.46 39.29
CA GLY A 473 -12.20 -2.04 40.21
C GLY A 473 -12.54 -1.86 41.70
N SER A 474 -11.54 -1.77 42.57
CA SER A 474 -11.75 -1.94 44.03
C SER A 474 -12.03 -0.63 44.78
N GLY A 475 -12.28 0.47 44.07
CA GLY A 475 -12.59 1.78 44.63
C GLY A 475 -13.95 1.82 45.33
N THR A 476 -14.30 2.98 45.92
CA THR A 476 -15.69 3.24 46.33
C THR A 476 -16.36 4.05 45.22
N ASP A 477 -16.92 3.36 44.23
CA ASP A 477 -17.30 4.00 42.98
C ASP A 477 -18.78 4.41 42.95
N ALA A 478 -19.08 5.47 42.22
CA ALA A 478 -20.42 5.85 41.81
C ALA A 478 -20.54 5.69 40.30
N ILE A 479 -21.48 4.87 39.83
CA ILE A 479 -21.72 4.63 38.41
C ILE A 479 -23.16 5.01 38.12
N ASP A 480 -23.35 5.96 37.23
CA ASP A 480 -24.66 6.55 36.90
C ASP A 480 -24.95 6.43 35.41
N VAL A 481 -25.99 5.67 35.08
CA VAL A 481 -26.54 5.58 33.72
C VAL A 481 -27.96 6.16 33.64
N SER A 482 -28.42 6.89 34.67
CA SER A 482 -29.79 7.42 34.78
C SER A 482 -30.21 8.38 33.67
N LEU A 483 -29.23 9.04 33.03
CA LEU A 483 -29.46 10.00 31.95
C LEU A 483 -29.50 9.35 30.56
N VAL A 484 -29.24 8.05 30.47
CA VAL A 484 -29.25 7.31 29.21
C VAL A 484 -30.24 6.15 29.28
N ASN A 485 -30.90 5.86 28.16
CA ASN A 485 -31.78 4.69 28.04
C ASN A 485 -30.97 3.47 27.56
N GLY A 486 -31.60 2.30 27.40
CA GLY A 486 -30.99 1.12 26.77
C GLY A 486 -30.60 0.04 27.77
N THR A 487 -29.78 -0.91 27.33
CA THR A 487 -29.30 -2.01 28.18
C THR A 487 -27.95 -1.66 28.76
N ASN A 488 -27.80 -1.49 30.08
CA ASN A 488 -26.50 -1.15 30.66
C ASN A 488 -26.03 -2.20 31.66
N VAL A 489 -24.71 -2.28 31.86
CA VAL A 489 -24.10 -3.14 32.87
C VAL A 489 -23.16 -2.30 33.72
N LEU A 490 -23.43 -2.26 35.02
CA LEU A 490 -22.71 -1.47 36.00
C LEU A 490 -21.97 -2.41 36.96
N ASP A 491 -20.64 -2.41 36.87
CA ASP A 491 -19.77 -3.31 37.63
C ASP A 491 -18.70 -2.52 38.40
N GLY A 492 -19.02 -2.22 39.66
CA GLY A 492 -18.05 -1.62 40.58
C GLY A 492 -17.09 -2.63 41.23
N SER A 493 -17.04 -3.88 40.76
CA SER A 493 -16.17 -4.95 41.24
C SER A 493 -16.21 -5.17 42.77
N THR A 494 -15.04 -5.25 43.42
CA THR A 494 -14.88 -5.70 44.83
C THR A 494 -15.00 -4.58 45.87
N GLY A 495 -15.31 -3.36 45.45
CA GLY A 495 -15.52 -2.21 46.33
C GLY A 495 -16.97 -2.02 46.80
N SER A 496 -17.19 -0.99 47.62
CA SER A 496 -18.53 -0.53 48.01
C SER A 496 -19.01 0.51 47.01
N ASN A 497 -20.13 0.28 46.32
CA ASN A 497 -20.49 1.09 45.16
C ASN A 497 -21.88 1.71 45.24
N PHE A 498 -22.07 2.83 44.55
CA PHE A 498 -23.35 3.49 44.37
C PHE A 498 -23.74 3.43 42.89
N LEU A 499 -24.65 2.53 42.53
CA LEU A 499 -24.99 2.21 41.15
C LEU A 499 -26.40 2.74 40.83
N VAL A 500 -26.53 3.57 39.81
CA VAL A 500 -27.80 4.22 39.45
C VAL A 500 -28.22 3.79 38.05
N GLY A 501 -29.33 3.05 37.97
CA GLY A 501 -29.95 2.60 36.72
C GLY A 501 -30.60 3.71 35.91
N GLY A 502 -30.75 3.45 34.62
CA GLY A 502 -31.49 4.18 33.61
C GLY A 502 -32.97 3.81 33.57
N THR A 503 -33.60 4.06 32.43
CA THR A 503 -35.01 3.67 32.19
C THR A 503 -35.14 2.39 31.36
N GLY A 504 -34.02 1.80 30.97
CA GLY A 504 -33.96 0.57 30.16
C GLY A 504 -33.52 -0.61 31.01
N PHE A 505 -33.16 -1.74 30.39
CA PHE A 505 -32.83 -2.95 31.15
C PHE A 505 -31.40 -2.91 31.68
N ASP A 506 -31.24 -2.73 32.99
CA ASP A 506 -29.94 -2.60 33.61
C ASP A 506 -29.52 -3.86 34.36
N THR A 507 -28.22 -4.13 34.36
CA THR A 507 -27.60 -5.19 35.14
C THR A 507 -26.57 -4.62 36.10
N PHE A 508 -26.71 -4.94 37.37
CA PHE A 508 -25.84 -4.45 38.45
C PHE A 508 -25.00 -5.59 39.00
N PHE A 509 -23.68 -5.41 39.07
CA PHE A 509 -22.77 -6.42 39.64
C PHE A 509 -22.22 -6.00 40.99
N LEU A 510 -22.22 -6.95 41.92
CA LEU A 510 -21.44 -6.93 43.15
C LEU A 510 -20.52 -8.16 43.14
N ASP A 511 -19.22 -7.98 43.32
CA ASP A 511 -18.26 -9.09 43.24
C ASP A 511 -17.56 -9.39 44.56
N ASP A 512 -17.92 -10.52 45.19
CA ASP A 512 -17.33 -10.99 46.43
C ASP A 512 -16.18 -12.01 46.22
N ARG A 513 -15.89 -12.43 44.97
CA ARG A 513 -14.89 -13.48 44.69
C ARG A 513 -13.46 -13.12 45.10
N GLY A 514 -13.18 -11.84 45.34
CA GLY A 514 -11.87 -11.33 45.74
C GLY A 514 -11.96 -10.20 46.76
N ALA A 515 -13.08 -10.04 47.45
CA ALA A 515 -13.23 -9.00 48.47
C ALA A 515 -12.22 -9.21 49.62
N THR A 516 -11.56 -8.15 50.05
CA THR A 516 -10.60 -8.16 51.17
C THR A 516 -11.11 -7.43 52.41
N ALA A 517 -12.24 -6.73 52.27
CA ALA A 517 -12.95 -6.00 53.30
C ALA A 517 -14.45 -6.11 53.04
N ASP A 518 -15.26 -5.74 54.03
CA ASP A 518 -16.72 -5.76 53.89
C ASP A 518 -17.14 -4.81 52.75
N THR A 519 -18.03 -5.29 51.88
CA THR A 519 -18.56 -4.51 50.75
C THR A 519 -20.00 -4.14 51.00
N PHE A 520 -20.36 -2.91 50.62
CA PHE A 520 -21.70 -2.38 50.75
C PHE A 520 -22.06 -1.57 49.51
N SER A 521 -22.92 -2.12 48.65
CA SER A 521 -23.38 -1.42 47.46
C SER A 521 -24.85 -1.03 47.54
N THR A 522 -25.16 0.14 47.00
CA THR A 522 -26.53 0.64 46.87
C THR A 522 -26.89 0.70 45.39
N VAL A 523 -28.01 0.10 45.02
CA VAL A 523 -28.59 0.17 43.67
C VAL A 523 -29.81 1.06 43.71
N VAL A 524 -29.75 2.14 42.94
CA VAL A 524 -30.81 3.12 42.76
C VAL A 524 -31.48 2.91 41.42
N ASN A 525 -32.80 3.14 41.39
CA ASN A 525 -33.62 3.04 40.18
C ASN A 525 -33.64 1.61 39.58
N PHE A 526 -33.59 0.59 40.44
CA PHE A 526 -33.88 -0.79 40.06
C PHE A 526 -35.36 -0.93 39.72
N HIS A 527 -35.71 -1.55 38.60
CA HIS A 527 -37.09 -1.71 38.15
C HIS A 527 -37.32 -2.96 37.31
N ALA A 528 -38.56 -3.16 36.83
CA ALA A 528 -38.93 -4.34 36.05
C ALA A 528 -38.04 -4.58 34.83
N GLY A 529 -37.55 -5.81 34.71
CA GLY A 529 -36.59 -6.23 33.70
C GLY A 529 -35.12 -6.10 34.09
N ASP A 530 -34.80 -5.45 35.22
CA ASP A 530 -33.43 -5.33 35.70
C ASP A 530 -32.96 -6.58 36.46
N ASP A 531 -31.64 -6.75 36.47
CA ASP A 531 -30.94 -7.83 37.13
C ASP A 531 -29.87 -7.29 38.08
N ALA A 532 -29.77 -7.86 39.29
CA ALA A 532 -28.61 -7.67 40.16
C ALA A 532 -27.92 -9.02 40.39
N THR A 533 -26.65 -9.12 40.01
CA THR A 533 -25.85 -10.34 40.17
C THR A 533 -24.81 -10.14 41.25
N VAL A 534 -24.85 -11.00 42.26
CA VAL A 534 -23.88 -11.08 43.34
C VAL A 534 -22.95 -12.27 43.08
N TRP A 535 -21.72 -11.99 42.68
CA TRP A 535 -20.72 -13.00 42.32
C TRP A 535 -20.00 -13.55 43.54
N GLY A 536 -19.67 -14.85 43.51
CA GLY A 536 -18.90 -15.51 44.57
C GLY A 536 -19.74 -16.06 45.72
N ILE A 537 -21.06 -15.86 45.69
CA ILE A 537 -21.97 -16.30 46.73
C ILE A 537 -22.65 -17.63 46.34
N THR A 538 -22.71 -18.55 47.31
CA THR A 538 -23.57 -19.74 47.26
C THR A 538 -24.32 -19.90 48.57
N THR A 539 -25.43 -20.63 48.54
CA THR A 539 -26.18 -20.99 49.76
C THR A 539 -25.41 -21.96 50.67
N ALA A 540 -24.34 -22.58 50.19
CA ALA A 540 -23.47 -23.44 50.99
C ALA A 540 -22.39 -22.63 51.73
N ASP A 541 -21.93 -21.53 51.12
CA ASP A 541 -20.79 -20.76 51.58
C ASP A 541 -21.17 -19.53 52.41
N PHE A 542 -22.39 -19.02 52.24
CA PHE A 542 -22.88 -17.81 52.91
C PHE A 542 -24.29 -17.99 53.46
N THR A 543 -24.55 -17.31 54.57
CA THR A 543 -25.91 -17.08 55.10
C THR A 543 -26.44 -15.77 54.54
N LEU A 544 -27.54 -15.83 53.77
CA LEU A 544 -28.28 -14.67 53.33
C LEU A 544 -29.29 -14.23 54.41
N ASN A 545 -29.17 -13.00 54.87
CA ASN A 545 -30.16 -12.31 55.69
C ASN A 545 -30.77 -11.14 54.90
N THR A 546 -32.05 -10.86 55.11
CA THR A 546 -32.73 -9.73 54.48
C THR A 546 -33.26 -8.75 55.52
N TYR A 547 -33.05 -7.46 55.27
CA TYR A 547 -33.46 -6.39 56.19
C TYR A 547 -34.14 -5.26 55.43
N ASP A 548 -35.30 -4.83 55.94
CA ASP A 548 -36.02 -3.68 55.38
C ASP A 548 -35.47 -2.36 55.89
N ASN A 549 -35.64 -1.31 55.09
CA ASN A 549 -35.30 0.08 55.40
C ASN A 549 -33.82 0.29 55.76
N GLN A 550 -32.92 -0.47 55.14
CA GLN A 550 -31.47 -0.30 55.26
C GLN A 550 -30.92 0.54 54.10
N GLY A 551 -29.71 1.07 54.24
CA GLY A 551 -29.05 1.90 53.21
C GLY A 551 -28.78 3.34 53.66
N ALA A 552 -28.24 4.14 52.74
CA ALA A 552 -27.95 5.55 52.99
C ALA A 552 -29.24 6.39 53.14
N ALA A 553 -29.17 7.51 53.86
CA ALA A 553 -30.31 8.41 54.01
C ALA A 553 -30.78 8.93 52.63
N GLY A 554 -32.07 8.76 52.34
CA GLY A 554 -32.67 9.08 51.03
C GLY A 554 -32.62 7.94 50.01
N TYR A 555 -31.87 6.87 50.29
CA TYR A 555 -31.66 5.70 49.44
C TYR A 555 -31.79 4.41 50.26
N THR A 556 -32.87 4.32 51.04
CA THR A 556 -33.15 3.13 51.86
C THR A 556 -33.99 2.11 51.09
N GLY A 557 -33.82 0.82 51.38
CA GLY A 557 -34.61 -0.25 50.78
C GLY A 557 -34.31 -1.62 51.40
N LEU A 558 -34.37 -2.66 50.56
CA LEU A 558 -34.14 -4.04 50.95
C LEU A 558 -32.64 -4.34 50.88
N ASP A 559 -32.03 -4.63 52.02
CA ASP A 559 -30.65 -5.10 52.11
C ASP A 559 -30.58 -6.63 52.05
N PHE A 560 -29.76 -7.13 51.14
CA PHE A 560 -29.32 -8.51 51.06
C PHE A 560 -27.94 -8.61 51.70
N SER A 561 -27.88 -9.10 52.94
CA SER A 561 -26.65 -9.25 53.71
C SER A 561 -26.14 -10.70 53.66
N PHE A 562 -24.97 -10.89 53.06
CA PHE A 562 -24.28 -12.16 52.95
C PHE A 562 -23.18 -12.25 54.01
N THR A 563 -23.29 -13.23 54.89
CA THR A 563 -22.34 -13.41 56.01
C THR A 563 -21.79 -14.83 56.04
N ALA A 564 -20.49 -14.97 56.29
CA ALA A 564 -19.84 -16.27 56.44
C ALA A 564 -18.66 -16.17 57.41
N ALA A 565 -18.42 -17.23 58.18
CA ALA A 565 -17.29 -17.25 59.10
C ALA A 565 -15.95 -17.18 58.35
N GLY A 566 -15.12 -16.19 58.68
CA GLY A 566 -13.78 -16.03 58.09
C GLY A 566 -13.74 -15.40 56.69
N LYS A 567 -14.86 -14.85 56.21
CA LYS A 567 -14.94 -14.06 54.97
C LYS A 567 -15.47 -12.65 55.28
N PRO A 568 -15.16 -11.63 54.47
CA PRO A 568 -15.84 -10.35 54.54
C PRO A 568 -17.35 -10.49 54.34
N ASN A 569 -18.11 -9.54 54.88
CA ASN A 569 -19.54 -9.44 54.58
C ASN A 569 -19.74 -8.73 53.24
N ALA A 570 -20.77 -9.15 52.50
CA ALA A 570 -21.23 -8.43 51.33
C ALA A 570 -22.67 -7.97 51.55
N ASN A 571 -22.96 -6.72 51.20
CA ASN A 571 -24.27 -6.11 51.33
C ASN A 571 -24.69 -5.47 50.01
N LEU A 572 -25.91 -5.74 49.59
CA LEU A 572 -26.53 -5.11 48.42
C LEU A 572 -27.89 -4.54 48.83
N VAL A 573 -28.03 -3.22 48.74
CA VAL A 573 -29.30 -2.52 48.98
C VAL A 573 -29.99 -2.23 47.66
N LEU A 574 -31.21 -2.73 47.49
CA LEU A 574 -32.11 -2.31 46.41
C LEU A 574 -33.05 -1.22 46.94
N THR A 575 -32.81 0.04 46.55
CA THR A 575 -33.58 1.18 47.10
C THR A 575 -35.06 1.09 46.77
N GLY A 576 -35.93 1.41 47.72
CA GLY A 576 -37.39 1.41 47.52
C GLY A 576 -38.06 0.03 47.63
N TYR A 577 -37.28 -1.05 47.69
CA TYR A 577 -37.79 -2.42 47.87
C TYR A 577 -37.87 -2.83 49.35
N THR A 578 -38.65 -3.87 49.61
CA THR A 578 -38.79 -4.52 50.92
C THR A 578 -38.92 -6.04 50.77
N THR A 579 -38.85 -6.77 51.88
CA THR A 579 -39.09 -8.22 51.93
C THR A 579 -40.46 -8.63 51.38
N ALA A 580 -41.44 -7.71 51.36
CA ALA A 580 -42.74 -7.94 50.75
C ALA A 580 -42.62 -8.22 49.23
N ASP A 581 -41.64 -7.61 48.56
CA ASP A 581 -41.43 -7.72 47.11
C ASP A 581 -40.88 -9.08 46.70
N LEU A 582 -40.18 -9.78 47.61
CA LEU A 582 -39.84 -11.19 47.44
C LEU A 582 -41.08 -12.09 47.55
N THR A 583 -41.98 -11.77 48.48
CA THR A 583 -43.16 -12.61 48.75
C THR A 583 -44.30 -12.44 47.73
N ASN A 584 -44.44 -11.25 47.16
CA ASN A 584 -45.47 -10.94 46.16
C ASN A 584 -45.03 -11.31 44.73
N GLY A 585 -43.78 -11.73 44.55
CA GLY A 585 -43.20 -12.11 43.27
C GLY A 585 -42.79 -10.92 42.41
N SER A 586 -42.57 -9.72 42.96
CA SER A 586 -41.95 -8.61 42.24
C SER A 586 -40.45 -8.85 42.06
N LEU A 587 -39.80 -9.45 43.05
CA LEU A 587 -38.39 -9.85 43.02
C LEU A 587 -38.26 -11.38 43.08
N THR A 588 -37.43 -11.94 42.20
CA THR A 588 -37.06 -13.36 42.20
C THR A 588 -35.59 -13.52 42.51
N ILE A 589 -35.24 -14.48 43.39
CA ILE A 589 -33.85 -14.86 43.64
C ILE A 589 -33.58 -16.22 42.99
N THR A 590 -32.50 -16.31 42.23
CA THR A 590 -31.98 -17.57 41.70
C THR A 590 -30.49 -17.70 41.99
N TYR A 591 -29.98 -18.93 41.99
CA TYR A 591 -28.56 -19.22 42.17
C TYR A 591 -28.06 -19.98 40.95
N GLY A 592 -26.84 -19.71 40.54
CA GLY A 592 -26.25 -20.31 39.36
C GLY A 592 -24.74 -20.44 39.44
N THR A 593 -24.20 -21.01 38.38
CA THR A 593 -22.76 -21.05 38.12
C THR A 593 -22.56 -20.83 36.64
N THR A 594 -21.65 -19.92 36.28
CA THR A 594 -21.31 -19.74 34.87
C THR A 594 -20.60 -20.97 34.33
N ALA A 595 -20.67 -21.16 33.00
CA ALA A 595 -19.88 -22.19 32.36
C ALA A 595 -18.39 -21.90 32.55
N ALA A 596 -17.58 -22.96 32.73
CA ALA A 596 -16.13 -22.83 32.66
C ALA A 596 -15.72 -22.41 31.22
N VAL A 597 -14.76 -21.49 31.12
CA VAL A 597 -14.22 -21.03 29.83
C VAL A 597 -12.73 -21.35 29.79
N GLY A 598 -12.35 -22.29 28.92
CA GLY A 598 -10.98 -22.80 28.88
C GLY A 598 -10.58 -23.46 30.20
N SER A 599 -9.48 -23.01 30.79
CA SER A 599 -9.02 -23.46 32.11
C SER A 599 -9.61 -22.67 33.28
N THR A 600 -10.40 -21.62 33.02
CA THR A 600 -10.99 -20.78 34.06
C THR A 600 -12.26 -21.45 34.60
N PRO A 601 -12.31 -21.79 35.90
CA PRO A 601 -13.51 -22.35 36.49
C PRO A 601 -14.71 -21.41 36.35
N GLY A 602 -15.91 -22.01 36.26
CA GLY A 602 -17.15 -21.25 36.37
C GLY A 602 -17.23 -20.51 37.70
N SER A 603 -17.87 -19.34 37.69
CA SER A 603 -18.12 -18.54 38.89
C SER A 603 -19.53 -18.75 39.39
N THR A 604 -19.66 -19.00 40.69
CA THR A 604 -20.95 -19.05 41.36
C THR A 604 -21.53 -17.65 41.49
N TYR A 605 -22.84 -17.54 41.46
CA TYR A 605 -23.53 -16.27 41.65
C TYR A 605 -24.93 -16.47 42.24
N MET A 606 -25.44 -15.42 42.86
CA MET A 606 -26.86 -15.21 43.13
C MET A 606 -27.36 -14.11 42.21
N LEU A 607 -28.49 -14.35 41.53
CA LEU A 607 -29.18 -13.36 40.69
C LEU A 607 -30.48 -12.94 41.37
N ILE A 608 -30.70 -11.63 41.42
CA ILE A 608 -31.97 -11.00 41.80
C ILE A 608 -32.56 -10.38 40.55
N HIS A 609 -33.74 -10.82 40.14
CA HIS A 609 -34.44 -10.30 38.98
C HIS A 609 -35.71 -9.57 39.40
N HIS A 610 -36.01 -8.44 38.77
CA HIS A 610 -37.33 -7.82 38.89
C HIS A 610 -38.26 -8.27 37.77
N ASN A 611 -39.33 -8.97 38.14
CA ASN A 611 -40.28 -9.54 37.16
C ASN A 611 -41.18 -8.49 36.50
#